data_AF-A0A8G1VYF5-F1
#
_entry.id   AF-A0A8G1VYF5-F1
#
_cell.length_a   1.000
_cell.length_b   1.000
_cell.length_c   1.000
_cell.angle_alpha   90.00
_cell.angle_beta   90.00
_cell.angle_gamma   90.00
#
_symmetry.space_group_name_H-M   'P 1'
#
loop_
_entity.id
_entity.type
_entity.pdbx_description
1 polymer ?
#
loop_
_entity_poly.entity_id
_entity_poly.type
_entity_poly.pdbx_seq_one_letter_code
_entity_poly.pdbx_strand_id
1 'polypeptide(L)'
;MFLWVHLSLEYLRRIKAKEPDTFVAKLKAVPPDTKGLYSILLATISKDQDPEGQEQIRLILTLLVYGLHKELSEVPGFLSAVNYKPGKQWSNLTARDVLDSCPTIVELTSSSPQKFRLIHFSVKEFIQTLAEYSPETAHARMAAHCMSYLNDHQPSSLWIRTPSAPTSWWLDKSKNTFDAYASRSWLVHCAQAGKLRQEAPLARHLQGFWSAENEFREFPFDRRVKSFTLRYRKSLSQLIDGGYNALVVDSKPTLF
;
A
#
# COMPACT_ATOMS: atom_id res chain seq x y z
N MET A 1 -6.63 -18.14 -21.88
CA MET A 1 -7.53 -17.07 -22.38
C MET A 1 -6.66 -15.96 -22.95
N PHE A 2 -6.95 -15.46 -24.15
CA PHE A 2 -6.15 -14.40 -24.78
C PHE A 2 -6.37 -13.07 -24.04
N LEU A 3 -5.50 -12.75 -23.08
CA LEU A 3 -5.59 -11.57 -22.23
C LEU A 3 -5.80 -10.28 -23.02
N TRP A 4 -5.08 -10.12 -24.14
CA TRP A 4 -5.25 -9.00 -25.06
C TRP A 4 -6.69 -8.90 -25.58
N VAL A 5 -7.30 -10.01 -26.04
CA VAL A 5 -8.70 -10.00 -26.53
C VAL A 5 -9.66 -9.58 -25.43
N HIS A 6 -9.48 -10.11 -24.21
CA HIS A 6 -10.32 -9.74 -23.07
C HIS A 6 -10.22 -8.24 -22.73
N LEU A 7 -9.00 -7.71 -22.68
CA LEU A 7 -8.75 -6.28 -22.42
C LEU A 7 -9.33 -5.40 -23.54
N SER A 8 -9.23 -5.84 -24.80
CA SER A 8 -9.75 -5.11 -25.96
C SER A 8 -11.27 -5.02 -25.91
N LEU A 9 -11.94 -6.12 -25.57
CA LEU A 9 -13.40 -6.14 -25.39
C LEU A 9 -13.85 -5.24 -24.23
N GLU A 10 -13.12 -5.27 -23.11
CA GLU A 10 -13.41 -4.38 -21.97
C GLU A 10 -13.21 -2.91 -22.29
N TYR A 11 -12.14 -2.56 -23.02
CA TYR A 11 -11.92 -1.21 -23.54
C TYR A 11 -13.10 -0.76 -24.41
N LEU A 12 -13.50 -1.58 -25.38
CA LEU A 12 -14.62 -1.25 -26.27
C LEU A 12 -15.94 -1.09 -25.53
N ARG A 13 -16.20 -1.90 -24.50
CA ARG A 13 -17.39 -1.79 -23.64
C ARG A 13 -17.47 -0.42 -22.97
N ARG A 14 -16.34 0.16 -22.55
CA ARG A 14 -16.29 1.45 -21.85
C ARG A 14 -16.50 2.66 -22.74
N ILE A 15 -16.10 2.58 -24.01
CA ILE A 15 -16.24 3.69 -24.95
C ILE A 15 -17.73 4.00 -25.23
N LYS A 16 -18.66 3.10 -24.87
CA LYS A 16 -20.12 3.26 -25.03
C LYS A 16 -20.47 3.80 -26.43
N ALA A 17 -19.77 3.33 -27.46
CA ALA A 17 -20.01 3.77 -28.83
C ALA A 17 -21.42 3.30 -29.23
N LYS A 18 -22.34 4.26 -29.43
CA LYS A 18 -23.73 3.98 -29.81
C LYS A 18 -23.89 3.77 -31.32
N GLU A 19 -22.92 4.26 -32.11
CA GLU A 19 -22.96 4.17 -33.56
C GLU A 19 -21.97 3.12 -34.10
N PRO A 20 -22.39 2.28 -35.06
CA PRO A 20 -21.55 1.21 -35.64
C PRO A 20 -20.23 1.73 -36.22
N ASP A 21 -20.24 2.86 -36.92
CA ASP A 21 -19.03 3.40 -37.56
C ASP A 21 -18.00 3.89 -36.54
N THR A 22 -18.49 4.51 -35.45
CA THR A 22 -17.66 4.90 -34.31
C THR A 22 -17.07 3.66 -33.63
N PHE A 23 -17.84 2.58 -33.50
CA PHE A 23 -17.35 1.32 -32.94
C PHE A 23 -16.24 0.71 -33.80
N VAL A 24 -16.42 0.63 -35.12
CA VAL A 24 -15.41 0.09 -36.05
C VAL A 24 -14.14 0.95 -36.05
N ALA A 25 -14.27 2.28 -36.04
CA ALA A 25 -13.13 3.18 -35.95
C ALA A 25 -12.35 2.98 -34.64
N LYS A 26 -13.05 2.80 -33.52
CA LYS A 26 -12.44 2.56 -32.21
C LYS A 26 -11.82 1.17 -32.09
N LEU A 27 -12.43 0.15 -32.70
CA LEU A 27 -11.86 -1.19 -32.81
C LEU A 27 -10.54 -1.17 -33.58
N LYS A 28 -10.47 -0.44 -34.69
CA LYS A 28 -9.23 -0.26 -35.46
C LYS A 28 -8.16 0.54 -34.70
N ALA A 29 -8.55 1.36 -33.73
CA ALA A 29 -7.66 2.13 -32.89
C ALA A 29 -7.17 1.37 -31.64
N VAL A 30 -7.64 0.13 -31.41
CA VAL A 30 -7.15 -0.72 -30.32
C VAL A 30 -5.68 -1.04 -30.58
N PRO A 31 -4.77 -0.76 -29.62
CA PRO A 31 -3.36 -1.06 -29.79
C PRO A 31 -3.13 -2.54 -30.11
N PRO A 32 -2.23 -2.85 -31.05
CA PRO A 32 -1.92 -4.23 -31.41
C PRO A 32 -1.18 -4.96 -30.28
N ASP A 33 -0.63 -4.22 -29.31
CA ASP A 33 0.12 -4.75 -28.18
C ASP A 33 -0.59 -4.48 -26.84
N THR A 34 -0.33 -5.37 -25.88
CA THR A 34 -0.93 -5.31 -24.55
C THR A 34 -0.48 -4.09 -23.75
N LYS A 35 0.74 -3.57 -23.99
CA LYS A 35 1.30 -2.43 -23.24
C LYS A 35 0.58 -1.12 -23.61
N GLY A 36 0.37 -0.90 -24.91
CA GLY A 36 -0.43 0.21 -25.41
C GLY A 36 -1.86 0.15 -24.85
N LEU A 37 -2.45 -1.03 -24.81
CA LEU A 37 -3.79 -1.22 -24.27
C LEU A 37 -3.88 -0.93 -22.76
N TYR A 38 -2.90 -1.38 -21.96
CA TYR A 38 -2.83 -1.00 -20.54
C TYR A 38 -2.68 0.50 -20.34
N SER A 39 -1.87 1.16 -21.19
CA SER A 39 -1.67 2.61 -21.12
C SER A 39 -2.98 3.37 -21.35
N ILE A 40 -3.75 2.96 -22.37
CA ILE A 40 -5.07 3.55 -22.65
C ILE A 40 -6.05 3.28 -21.51
N LEU A 41 -6.10 2.05 -21.00
CA LEU A 41 -7.00 1.68 -19.89
C LEU A 41 -6.70 2.49 -18.63
N LEU A 42 -5.42 2.57 -18.23
CA LEU A 42 -5.01 3.33 -17.06
C LEU A 42 -5.30 4.83 -17.23
N ALA A 43 -4.98 5.40 -18.40
CA ALA A 43 -5.28 6.81 -18.69
C ALA A 43 -6.79 7.10 -18.66
N THR A 44 -7.62 6.19 -19.17
CA THR A 44 -9.08 6.32 -19.13
C THR A 44 -9.58 6.25 -17.69
N ILE A 45 -9.10 5.28 -16.91
CA ILE A 45 -9.44 5.13 -15.49
C ILE A 45 -9.08 6.40 -14.71
N SER A 46 -7.89 6.96 -14.92
CA SER A 46 -7.46 8.16 -14.21
C SER A 46 -8.21 9.43 -14.64
N LYS A 47 -8.56 9.56 -15.93
CA LYS A 47 -9.25 10.75 -16.46
C LYS A 47 -10.65 10.95 -15.87
N ASP A 48 -11.33 9.85 -15.57
CA ASP A 48 -12.70 9.88 -15.03
C ASP A 48 -12.74 10.18 -13.51
N GLN A 49 -11.58 10.37 -12.88
CA GLN A 49 -11.44 10.53 -11.42
C GLN A 49 -10.96 11.93 -11.06
N ASP A 50 -11.44 12.41 -9.91
CA ASP A 50 -10.91 13.61 -9.28
C ASP A 50 -9.48 13.37 -8.73
N PRO A 51 -8.76 14.40 -8.28
CA PRO A 51 -7.40 14.23 -7.77
C PRO A 51 -7.29 13.23 -6.61
N GLU A 52 -8.32 13.12 -5.77
CA GLU A 52 -8.34 12.19 -4.65
C GLU A 52 -8.52 10.73 -5.12
N GLY A 53 -9.40 10.49 -6.08
CA GLY A 53 -9.57 9.19 -6.74
C GLY A 53 -8.32 8.74 -7.48
N GLN A 54 -7.59 9.66 -8.13
CA GLN A 54 -6.31 9.36 -8.77
C GLN A 54 -5.25 8.92 -7.75
N GLU A 55 -5.13 9.60 -6.62
CA GLU A 55 -4.22 9.18 -5.53
C GLU A 55 -4.66 7.83 -4.92
N GLN A 56 -5.96 7.58 -4.82
CA GLN A 56 -6.49 6.31 -4.35
C GLN A 56 -6.11 5.15 -5.29
N ILE A 57 -6.26 5.33 -6.60
CA ILE A 57 -5.85 4.35 -7.61
C ILE A 57 -4.34 4.13 -7.55
N ARG A 58 -3.54 5.20 -7.43
CA ARG A 58 -2.10 5.11 -7.24
C ARG A 58 -1.74 4.27 -6.03
N LEU A 59 -2.37 4.51 -4.88
CA LEU A 59 -2.15 3.73 -3.67
C LEU A 59 -2.54 2.25 -3.87
N ILE A 60 -3.71 1.96 -4.45
CA ILE A 60 -4.17 0.59 -4.73
C ILE A 60 -3.14 -0.16 -5.58
N LEU A 61 -2.71 0.44 -6.69
CA LEU A 61 -1.75 -0.20 -7.60
C LEU A 61 -0.36 -0.33 -6.95
N THR A 62 0.10 0.67 -6.20
CA THR A 62 1.35 0.57 -5.43
C THR A 62 1.30 -0.58 -4.42
N LEU A 63 0.21 -0.73 -3.67
CA LEU A 63 0.03 -1.83 -2.71
C LEU A 63 0.04 -3.21 -3.39
N LEU A 64 -0.55 -3.34 -4.57
CA LEU A 64 -0.59 -4.62 -5.30
C LEU A 64 0.75 -5.00 -5.94
N VAL A 65 1.55 -4.01 -6.36
CA VAL A 65 2.84 -4.25 -7.03
C VAL A 65 3.97 -4.45 -6.02
N TYR A 66 4.00 -3.62 -4.98
CA TYR A 66 5.11 -3.48 -4.03
C TYR A 66 4.76 -3.85 -2.58
N GLY A 67 3.50 -4.20 -2.30
CA GLY A 67 3.09 -4.69 -0.99
C GLY A 67 3.90 -5.90 -0.56
N LEU A 68 4.35 -5.88 0.69
CA LEU A 68 5.08 -7.00 1.29
C LEU A 68 4.12 -7.93 2.02
N HIS A 69 4.55 -9.16 2.26
CA HIS A 69 3.80 -10.16 3.02
C HIS A 69 2.44 -10.54 2.41
N LYS A 70 1.89 -11.68 2.82
CA LYS A 70 0.64 -12.20 2.21
C LYS A 70 -0.60 -11.55 2.83
N GLU A 71 -0.48 -11.06 4.05
CA GLU A 71 -1.55 -10.49 4.87
C GLU A 71 -2.08 -9.17 4.29
N LEU A 72 -1.22 -8.36 3.64
CA LEU A 72 -1.67 -7.13 3.00
C LEU A 72 -2.57 -7.40 1.79
N SER A 73 -2.36 -8.52 1.09
CA SER A 73 -3.17 -8.87 -0.08
C SER A 73 -4.57 -9.38 0.28
N GLU A 74 -4.77 -9.83 1.53
CA GLU A 74 -6.08 -10.28 2.02
C GLU A 74 -7.03 -9.10 2.19
N VAL A 75 -8.30 -9.30 1.83
CA VAL A 75 -9.30 -8.22 1.78
C VAL A 75 -9.31 -7.32 3.03
N PRO A 76 -9.33 -7.85 4.27
CA PRO A 76 -9.36 -7.00 5.46
C PRO A 76 -8.11 -6.12 5.60
N GLY A 77 -6.93 -6.68 5.34
CA GLY A 77 -5.65 -5.96 5.44
C GLY A 77 -5.52 -4.91 4.35
N PHE A 78 -5.89 -5.29 3.12
CA PHE A 78 -5.86 -4.41 1.96
C PHE A 78 -6.83 -3.23 2.13
N LEU A 79 -8.10 -3.50 2.48
CA LEU A 79 -9.09 -2.44 2.68
C LEU A 79 -8.72 -1.55 3.86
N SER A 80 -8.16 -2.11 4.93
CA SER A 80 -7.65 -1.29 6.04
C SER A 80 -6.53 -0.33 5.60
N ALA A 81 -5.66 -0.76 4.67
CA ALA A 81 -4.57 0.08 4.17
C ALA A 81 -5.09 1.15 3.21
N VAL A 82 -5.98 0.76 2.29
CA VAL A 82 -6.58 1.63 1.26
C VAL A 82 -7.49 2.69 1.89
N ASN A 83 -8.21 2.34 2.95
CA ASN A 83 -9.16 3.26 3.60
C ASN A 83 -8.53 4.24 4.60
N TYR A 84 -7.30 3.98 5.02
CA TYR A 84 -6.59 4.91 5.87
C TYR A 84 -6.20 6.18 5.08
N LYS A 85 -6.58 7.35 5.60
CA LYS A 85 -6.24 8.65 5.04
C LYS A 85 -5.56 9.51 6.12
N PRO A 86 -4.26 9.83 5.99
CA PRO A 86 -3.54 10.68 6.93
C PRO A 86 -4.26 11.98 7.27
N GLY A 87 -4.45 12.27 8.56
CA GLY A 87 -5.07 13.51 9.05
C GLY A 87 -6.52 13.74 8.61
N LYS A 88 -7.18 12.73 8.03
CA LYS A 88 -8.57 12.80 7.54
C LYS A 88 -9.39 11.66 8.14
N GLN A 89 -10.71 11.72 7.93
CA GLN A 89 -11.58 10.59 8.22
C GLN A 89 -11.24 9.41 7.30
N TRP A 90 -11.29 8.20 7.87
CA TRP A 90 -11.17 6.97 7.10
C TRP A 90 -12.24 6.92 6.02
N SER A 91 -11.88 6.46 4.83
CA SER A 91 -12.88 6.15 3.82
C SER A 91 -13.58 4.81 4.13
N ASN A 92 -14.72 4.59 3.49
CA ASN A 92 -15.52 3.38 3.64
C ASN A 92 -15.56 2.58 2.32
N LEU A 93 -14.43 2.49 1.62
CA LEU A 93 -14.32 1.71 0.40
C LEU A 93 -14.51 0.23 0.71
N THR A 94 -15.41 -0.38 -0.03
CA THR A 94 -15.65 -1.81 -0.06
C THR A 94 -14.75 -2.50 -1.09
N ALA A 95 -14.72 -3.83 -1.09
CA ALA A 95 -14.00 -4.56 -2.13
C ALA A 95 -14.54 -4.28 -3.53
N ARG A 96 -15.84 -4.01 -3.65
CA ARG A 96 -16.46 -3.64 -4.92
C ARG A 96 -15.94 -2.29 -5.40
N ASP A 97 -15.84 -1.30 -4.51
CA ASP A 97 -15.34 0.03 -4.88
C ASP A 97 -13.90 -0.01 -5.38
N VAL A 98 -13.05 -0.87 -4.80
CA VAL A 98 -11.67 -1.10 -5.30
C VAL A 98 -11.68 -1.68 -6.72
N LEU A 99 -12.53 -2.69 -6.97
CA LEU A 99 -12.65 -3.31 -8.30
C LEU A 99 -13.22 -2.33 -9.34
N ASP A 100 -14.19 -1.51 -8.95
CA ASP A 100 -14.80 -0.49 -9.82
C ASP A 100 -13.83 0.68 -10.09
N SER A 101 -12.91 0.97 -9.15
CA SER A 101 -11.86 2.00 -9.34
C SER A 101 -10.74 1.53 -10.27
N CYS A 102 -10.45 0.23 -10.32
CA CYS A 102 -9.39 -0.34 -11.15
C CYS A 102 -9.90 -1.52 -12.01
N PRO A 103 -10.94 -1.33 -12.84
CA PRO A 103 -11.58 -2.47 -13.47
C PRO A 103 -10.66 -3.05 -14.53
N THR A 104 -10.71 -4.38 -14.68
CA THR A 104 -9.89 -5.13 -15.64
C THR A 104 -8.36 -5.05 -15.39
N ILE A 105 -7.94 -4.43 -14.29
CA ILE A 105 -6.55 -4.38 -13.83
C ILE A 105 -6.41 -5.18 -12.53
N VAL A 106 -7.40 -5.03 -11.64
CA VAL A 106 -7.45 -5.69 -10.33
C VAL A 106 -8.60 -6.70 -10.32
N GLU A 107 -8.37 -7.83 -9.68
CA GLU A 107 -9.39 -8.85 -9.45
C GLU A 107 -9.32 -9.38 -8.02
N LEU A 108 -10.39 -10.07 -7.61
CA LEU A 108 -10.48 -10.75 -6.34
C LEU A 108 -10.38 -12.26 -6.55
N THR A 109 -9.51 -12.92 -5.79
CA THR A 109 -9.39 -14.38 -5.86
C THR A 109 -10.66 -15.06 -5.37
N SER A 110 -11.12 -16.08 -6.09
CA SER A 110 -12.27 -16.91 -5.67
C SER A 110 -11.96 -17.84 -4.48
N SER A 111 -10.68 -18.02 -4.12
CA SER A 111 -10.26 -18.82 -2.97
C SER A 111 -10.49 -18.11 -1.64
N SER A 112 -10.74 -18.88 -0.57
CA SER A 112 -10.77 -18.38 0.81
C SER A 112 -9.39 -18.55 1.46
N PRO A 113 -8.80 -17.51 2.10
CA PRO A 113 -9.31 -16.13 2.18
C PRO A 113 -9.19 -15.39 0.84
N GLN A 114 -10.15 -14.50 0.58
CA GLN A 114 -10.15 -13.67 -0.63
C GLN A 114 -9.00 -12.65 -0.60
N LYS A 115 -8.36 -12.46 -1.75
CA LYS A 115 -7.20 -11.58 -1.91
C LYS A 115 -7.35 -10.70 -3.15
N PHE A 116 -6.94 -9.45 -3.04
CA PHE A 116 -6.77 -8.61 -4.23
C PHE A 116 -5.48 -9.00 -4.93
N ARG A 117 -5.55 -9.08 -6.26
CA ARG A 117 -4.38 -9.28 -7.11
C ARG A 117 -4.55 -8.54 -8.43
N LEU A 118 -3.44 -8.30 -9.11
CA LEU A 118 -3.49 -7.90 -10.51
C LEU A 118 -4.04 -9.06 -11.36
N ILE A 119 -4.83 -8.74 -12.37
CA ILE A 119 -5.45 -9.75 -13.26
C ILE A 119 -4.40 -10.61 -13.99
N HIS A 120 -3.20 -10.06 -14.20
CA HIS A 120 -2.11 -10.77 -14.84
C HIS A 120 -0.73 -10.20 -14.45
N PHE A 121 0.31 -11.03 -14.50
CA PHE A 121 1.67 -10.62 -14.17
C PHE A 121 2.22 -9.52 -15.11
N SER A 122 1.87 -9.54 -16.40
CA SER A 122 2.28 -8.48 -17.36
C SER A 122 1.75 -7.09 -17.00
N VAL A 123 0.66 -6.99 -16.24
CA VAL A 123 0.16 -5.73 -15.70
C VAL A 123 1.17 -5.15 -14.70
N LYS A 124 1.74 -6.02 -13.86
CA LYS A 124 2.78 -5.65 -12.90
C LYS A 124 3.99 -5.08 -13.64
N GLU A 125 4.50 -5.84 -14.61
CA GLU A 125 5.66 -5.43 -15.41
C GLU A 125 5.41 -4.09 -16.10
N PHE A 126 4.21 -3.91 -16.69
CA PHE A 126 3.82 -2.64 -17.30
C PHE A 126 3.81 -1.49 -16.28
N ILE A 127 3.14 -1.63 -15.14
CA ILE A 127 3.06 -0.58 -14.11
C ILE A 127 4.47 -0.17 -13.68
N GLN A 128 5.37 -1.13 -13.49
CA GLN A 128 6.76 -0.86 -13.09
C GLN A 128 7.57 -0.08 -14.15
N THR A 129 7.11 -0.01 -15.40
CA THR A 129 7.74 0.84 -16.43
C THR A 129 7.32 2.31 -16.35
N LEU A 130 6.30 2.64 -15.57
CA LEU A 130 5.79 4.00 -15.42
C LEU A 130 6.58 4.74 -14.33
N ALA A 131 7.02 5.96 -14.63
CA ALA A 131 7.87 6.74 -13.72
C ALA A 131 7.23 6.96 -12.34
N GLU A 132 5.92 7.19 -12.28
CA GLU A 132 5.17 7.39 -11.03
C GLU A 132 5.05 6.13 -10.15
N TYR A 133 5.38 4.96 -10.71
CA TYR A 133 5.42 3.67 -10.04
C TYR A 133 6.82 3.06 -10.05
N SER A 134 7.86 3.87 -10.25
CA SER A 134 9.25 3.39 -10.12
C SER A 134 9.45 2.75 -8.74
N PRO A 135 10.35 1.75 -8.60
CA PRO A 135 10.56 1.07 -7.32
C PRO A 135 10.83 2.03 -6.16
N GLU A 136 11.70 3.01 -6.37
CA GLU A 136 12.05 4.02 -5.36
C GLU A 136 10.81 4.86 -4.98
N THR A 137 10.09 5.41 -5.96
CA THR A 137 8.89 6.23 -5.74
C THR A 137 7.80 5.44 -5.01
N ALA A 138 7.56 4.20 -5.43
CA ALA A 138 6.56 3.32 -4.85
C ALA A 138 6.89 2.97 -3.40
N HIS A 139 8.15 2.60 -3.12
CA HIS A 139 8.60 2.31 -1.76
C HIS A 139 8.60 3.56 -0.87
N ALA A 140 8.95 4.73 -1.39
CA ALA A 140 8.83 5.99 -0.66
C ALA A 140 7.38 6.28 -0.26
N ARG A 141 6.43 6.10 -1.18
CA ARG A 141 4.99 6.26 -0.92
C ARG A 141 4.49 5.26 0.12
N MET A 142 4.86 3.99 -0.02
CA MET A 142 4.50 2.92 0.92
C MET A 142 5.03 3.18 2.32
N ALA A 143 6.29 3.58 2.43
CA ALA A 143 6.91 3.98 3.68
C ALA A 143 6.17 5.17 4.30
N ALA A 144 5.92 6.23 3.54
CA ALA A 144 5.19 7.39 4.03
C ALA A 144 3.79 7.02 4.56
N HIS A 145 3.07 6.16 3.84
CA HIS A 145 1.75 5.68 4.25
C HIS A 145 1.79 4.88 5.56
N CYS A 146 2.74 3.95 5.68
CA CYS A 146 2.95 3.18 6.91
C CYS A 146 3.33 4.10 8.08
N MET A 147 4.25 5.03 7.86
CA MET A 147 4.75 5.94 8.90
C MET A 147 3.67 6.90 9.37
N SER A 148 2.88 7.45 8.45
CA SER A 148 1.72 8.26 8.80
C SER A 148 0.74 7.47 9.65
N TYR A 149 0.44 6.23 9.27
CA TYR A 149 -0.46 5.37 10.05
C TYR A 149 0.06 5.15 11.47
N LEU A 150 1.35 4.82 11.61
CA LEU A 150 1.99 4.56 12.89
C LEU A 150 2.09 5.82 13.77
N ASN A 151 2.19 7.00 13.17
CA ASN A 151 2.15 8.30 13.86
C ASN A 151 0.74 8.63 14.37
N ASP A 152 -0.28 8.44 13.53
CA ASP A 152 -1.67 8.76 13.86
C ASP A 152 -2.27 7.76 14.86
N HIS A 153 -1.87 6.49 14.79
CA HIS A 153 -2.45 5.42 15.60
C HIS A 153 -1.50 5.03 16.73
N GLN A 154 -1.99 5.28 17.95
CA GLN A 154 -1.39 4.65 19.11
C GLN A 154 -1.45 3.13 18.93
N PRO A 155 -0.39 2.39 19.30
CA PRO A 155 -0.49 0.94 19.37
C PRO A 155 -1.69 0.62 20.25
N SER A 156 -2.67 -0.09 19.69
CA SER A 156 -3.87 -0.46 20.42
C SER A 156 -3.46 -1.06 21.77
N SER A 157 -4.15 -0.71 22.86
CA SER A 157 -3.91 -1.30 24.19
C SER A 157 -3.99 -2.83 24.18
N LEU A 158 -4.54 -3.43 23.12
CA LEU A 158 -4.51 -4.85 22.79
C LEU A 158 -3.09 -5.43 22.63
N TRP A 159 -2.07 -4.59 22.46
CA TRP A 159 -0.66 -4.99 22.41
C TRP A 159 0.02 -4.96 23.79
N ILE A 160 -0.60 -4.34 24.79
CA ILE A 160 -0.17 -4.40 26.18
C ILE A 160 -0.75 -5.68 26.76
N ARG A 161 0.09 -6.71 26.82
CA ARG A 161 -0.22 -8.01 27.41
C ARG A 161 -0.78 -7.81 28.83
N THR A 162 -2.10 -7.85 29.00
CA THR A 162 -2.69 -8.12 30.31
C THR A 162 -2.39 -9.59 30.63
N PRO A 163 -1.77 -9.91 31.77
CA PRO A 163 -1.37 -11.28 32.11
C PRO A 163 -2.52 -12.31 32.13
N SER A 164 -3.77 -11.84 32.17
CA SER A 164 -4.99 -12.63 32.35
C SER A 164 -5.77 -12.93 31.07
N ALA A 165 -5.31 -12.45 29.91
CA ALA A 165 -6.01 -12.57 28.65
C ALA A 165 -5.66 -13.87 27.89
N PRO A 166 -6.64 -14.74 27.53
CA PRO A 166 -6.37 -16.02 26.87
C PRO A 166 -5.78 -15.82 25.48
N THR A 167 -4.56 -16.31 25.28
CA THR A 167 -3.64 -16.05 24.14
C THR A 167 -4.23 -16.27 22.74
N SER A 168 -5.32 -17.01 22.58
CA SER A 168 -5.91 -17.34 21.27
C SER A 168 -6.77 -16.24 20.63
N TRP A 169 -7.40 -15.35 21.42
CA TRP A 169 -8.34 -14.36 20.87
C TRP A 169 -7.65 -13.13 20.21
N TRP A 170 -6.42 -12.83 20.63
CA TRP A 170 -5.64 -11.64 20.25
C TRP A 170 -4.80 -11.84 18.98
N LEU A 171 -4.38 -13.08 18.77
CA LEU A 171 -3.55 -13.49 17.64
C LEU A 171 -4.33 -13.58 16.34
N ASP A 172 -5.66 -13.63 16.37
CA ASP A 172 -6.47 -13.87 15.17
C ASP A 172 -7.03 -12.58 14.55
N LYS A 173 -7.53 -11.64 15.37
CA LYS A 173 -8.09 -10.37 14.87
C LYS A 173 -7.04 -9.33 14.43
N SER A 174 -5.79 -9.47 14.89
CA SER A 174 -4.73 -8.48 14.64
C SER A 174 -3.79 -8.83 13.48
N LYS A 175 -3.86 -10.04 12.90
CA LYS A 175 -2.94 -10.46 11.83
C LYS A 175 -3.23 -9.80 10.48
N ASN A 176 -4.48 -9.46 10.23
CA ASN A 176 -4.96 -8.99 8.93
C ASN A 176 -5.36 -7.51 8.95
N THR A 177 -4.66 -6.70 9.75
CA THR A 177 -4.88 -5.25 9.80
C THR A 177 -3.70 -4.52 9.18
N PHE A 178 -3.95 -3.29 8.70
CA PHE A 178 -2.87 -2.43 8.23
C PHE A 178 -1.85 -2.12 9.33
N ASP A 179 -2.25 -2.11 10.62
CA ASP A 179 -1.32 -1.94 11.76
C ASP A 179 -0.22 -3.01 11.78
N ALA A 180 -0.58 -4.29 11.60
CA ALA A 180 0.39 -5.37 11.59
C ALA A 180 1.33 -5.29 10.39
N TYR A 181 0.79 -4.92 9.22
CA TYR A 181 1.58 -4.69 8.01
C TYR A 181 2.56 -3.53 8.18
N ALA A 182 2.04 -2.35 8.54
CA ALA A 182 2.80 -1.11 8.69
C ALA A 182 3.92 -1.30 9.71
N SER A 183 3.62 -1.91 10.85
CA SER A 183 4.58 -2.17 11.93
C SER A 183 5.75 -3.07 11.51
N ARG A 184 5.56 -3.98 10.55
CA ARG A 184 6.60 -4.91 10.07
C ARG A 184 7.35 -4.41 8.83
N SER A 185 6.70 -3.62 8.00
CA SER A 185 7.15 -3.36 6.62
C SER A 185 7.72 -1.97 6.39
N TRP A 186 7.41 -1.00 7.27
CA TRP A 186 7.82 0.39 7.09
C TRP A 186 9.33 0.55 6.89
N LEU A 187 10.13 -0.18 7.66
CA LEU A 187 11.59 -0.12 7.62
C LEU A 187 12.15 -0.60 6.26
N VAL A 188 11.63 -1.71 5.76
CA VAL A 188 12.03 -2.27 4.46
C VAL A 188 11.71 -1.30 3.33
N HIS A 189 10.52 -0.70 3.36
CA HIS A 189 10.15 0.33 2.39
C HIS A 189 11.01 1.59 2.49
N CYS A 190 11.36 2.04 3.69
CA CYS A 190 12.27 3.19 3.85
C CYS A 190 13.64 2.90 3.25
N ALA A 191 14.18 1.70 3.46
CA ALA A 191 15.46 1.29 2.88
C ALA A 191 15.39 1.27 1.34
N GLN A 192 14.32 0.71 0.78
CA GLN A 192 14.11 0.60 -0.67
C GLN A 192 13.73 1.92 -1.35
N ALA A 193 13.28 2.93 -0.60
CA ALA A 193 13.01 4.27 -1.11
C ALA A 193 14.28 5.01 -1.57
N GLY A 194 15.47 4.53 -1.21
CA GLY A 194 16.74 5.14 -1.60
C GLY A 194 16.82 6.60 -1.13
N LYS A 195 17.21 7.51 -2.03
CA LYS A 195 17.30 8.95 -1.75
C LYS A 195 15.96 9.63 -1.43
N LEU A 196 14.84 9.08 -1.90
CA LEU A 196 13.51 9.68 -1.72
C LEU A 196 13.05 9.66 -0.26
N ARG A 197 13.74 8.94 0.63
CA ARG A 197 13.50 9.02 2.08
C ARG A 197 13.79 10.39 2.68
N GLN A 198 14.65 11.17 2.03
CA GLN A 198 14.96 12.54 2.42
C GLN A 198 13.98 13.57 1.84
N GLU A 199 13.07 13.12 0.98
CA GLU A 199 12.08 13.99 0.33
C GLU A 199 10.70 13.89 1.01
N ALA A 200 9.91 14.94 0.86
CA ALA A 200 8.52 14.92 1.31
C ALA A 200 7.68 13.98 0.42
N PRO A 201 6.66 13.27 0.97
CA PRO A 201 6.18 13.37 2.35
C PRO A 201 6.93 12.48 3.36
N LEU A 202 7.74 11.51 2.90
CA LEU A 202 8.37 10.52 3.76
C LEU A 202 9.26 11.13 4.85
N ALA A 203 10.12 12.09 4.49
CA ALA A 203 11.00 12.77 5.45
C ALA A 203 10.22 13.42 6.61
N ARG A 204 9.05 14.02 6.34
CA ARG A 204 8.22 14.64 7.37
C ARG A 204 7.64 13.62 8.36
N HIS A 205 7.18 12.48 7.85
CA HIS A 205 6.64 11.43 8.71
C HIS A 205 7.72 10.72 9.53
N LEU A 206 8.92 10.56 8.97
CA LEU A 206 10.08 10.05 9.70
C LEU A 206 10.50 11.00 10.82
N GLN A 207 10.58 12.31 10.53
CA GLN A 207 10.82 13.33 11.55
C GLN A 207 9.75 13.27 12.64
N GLY A 208 8.45 13.30 12.30
CA GLY A 208 7.38 13.21 13.30
C GLY A 208 7.41 11.94 14.16
N PHE A 209 7.89 10.83 13.61
CA PHE A 209 8.01 9.56 14.32
C PHE A 209 9.21 9.52 15.29
N TRP A 210 10.25 10.30 14.99
CA TRP A 210 11.54 10.32 15.71
C TRP A 210 11.79 11.58 16.56
N SER A 211 11.12 12.69 16.29
CA SER A 211 11.45 13.99 16.90
C SER A 211 11.29 13.96 18.41
N ALA A 212 12.40 14.28 19.08
CA ALA A 212 12.55 14.37 20.53
C ALA A 212 11.94 15.64 21.17
N GLU A 213 11.34 16.52 20.38
CA GLU A 213 11.02 17.90 20.78
C GLU A 213 9.83 18.07 21.75
N ASN A 214 9.27 16.98 22.28
CA ASN A 214 8.27 17.07 23.35
C ASN A 214 8.73 16.25 24.55
N GLU A 215 9.45 16.90 25.46
CA GLU A 215 10.06 16.36 26.71
C GLU A 215 9.08 15.64 27.66
N PHE A 216 7.79 15.58 27.36
CA PHE A 216 6.74 15.02 28.22
C PHE A 216 5.85 13.95 27.57
N ARG A 217 6.13 13.48 26.34
CA ARG A 217 5.36 12.40 25.70
C ARG A 217 6.27 11.26 25.26
N GLU A 218 5.94 10.02 25.64
CA GLU A 218 6.62 8.83 25.09
C GLU A 218 6.54 8.84 23.56
N PHE A 219 7.68 8.68 22.88
CA PHE A 219 7.77 8.74 21.43
C PHE A 219 6.91 7.64 20.76
N PRO A 220 6.31 7.90 19.58
CA PRO A 220 5.68 6.84 18.80
C PRO A 220 6.63 5.66 18.58
N PHE A 221 7.90 5.95 18.27
CA PHE A 221 8.96 4.96 18.16
C PHE A 221 9.17 4.18 19.46
N ASP A 222 9.47 4.84 20.57
CA ASP A 222 9.71 4.19 21.87
C ASP A 222 8.53 3.33 22.31
N ARG A 223 7.30 3.83 22.14
CA ARG A 223 6.08 3.05 22.44
C ARG A 223 6.00 1.79 21.59
N ARG A 224 6.34 1.87 20.31
CA ARG A 224 6.35 0.72 19.42
C ARG A 224 7.48 -0.24 19.80
N VAL A 225 8.70 0.23 20.06
CA VAL A 225 9.83 -0.60 20.52
C VAL A 225 9.50 -1.30 21.84
N LYS A 226 8.91 -0.60 22.81
CA LYS A 226 8.42 -1.19 24.08
C LYS A 226 7.35 -2.28 23.82
N SER A 227 6.42 -2.04 22.89
CA SER A 227 5.40 -3.04 22.54
C SER A 227 6.01 -4.29 21.85
N PHE A 228 7.05 -4.10 21.03
CA PHE A 228 7.74 -5.19 20.34
C PHE A 228 8.63 -6.02 21.28
N THR A 229 9.39 -5.37 22.16
CA THR A 229 10.24 -6.03 23.16
C THR A 229 9.43 -6.89 24.12
N LEU A 230 8.22 -6.45 24.49
CA LEU A 230 7.27 -7.25 25.27
C LEU A 230 6.76 -8.50 24.53
N ARG A 231 6.61 -8.43 23.20
CA ARG A 231 6.02 -9.49 22.37
C ARG A 231 7.05 -10.50 21.84
N TYR A 232 8.27 -10.06 21.55
CA TYR A 232 9.28 -10.83 20.81
C TYR A 232 10.63 -10.88 21.52
N ARG A 233 10.62 -11.13 22.84
CA ARG A 233 11.75 -11.14 23.81
C ARG A 233 13.11 -11.69 23.33
N LYS A 234 13.23 -12.34 22.16
CA LYS A 234 14.51 -12.80 21.58
C LYS A 234 14.69 -12.66 20.04
N SER A 235 13.65 -12.53 19.21
CA SER A 235 13.82 -12.68 17.74
C SER A 235 13.77 -11.38 16.93
N LEU A 236 13.17 -10.31 17.45
CA LEU A 236 13.14 -9.02 16.76
C LEU A 236 14.06 -7.99 17.40
N SER A 237 14.62 -8.25 18.59
CA SER A 237 15.58 -7.35 19.21
C SER A 237 16.80 -7.12 18.32
N GLN A 238 17.32 -8.14 17.63
CA GLN A 238 18.48 -7.97 16.74
C GLN A 238 18.18 -7.24 15.43
N LEU A 239 16.93 -7.29 14.95
CA LEU A 239 16.52 -6.64 13.70
C LEU A 239 16.06 -5.20 13.96
N ILE A 240 15.47 -4.96 15.13
CA ILE A 240 15.20 -3.64 15.67
C ILE A 240 16.52 -2.97 16.08
N ASP A 241 17.45 -3.67 16.76
CA ASP A 241 18.79 -3.15 17.09
C ASP A 241 19.64 -2.97 15.82
N GLY A 242 19.60 -3.89 14.86
CA GLY A 242 20.33 -3.77 13.59
C GLY A 242 19.76 -2.66 12.71
N GLY A 243 18.44 -2.53 12.64
CA GLY A 243 17.76 -1.43 11.97
C GLY A 243 17.95 -0.09 12.69
N TYR A 244 17.95 -0.09 14.03
CA TYR A 244 18.24 1.07 14.88
C TYR A 244 19.69 1.52 14.70
N ASN A 245 20.66 0.62 14.75
CA ASN A 245 22.08 0.92 14.52
C ASN A 245 22.39 1.31 13.06
N ALA A 246 21.56 0.89 12.10
CA ALA A 246 21.67 1.32 10.71
C ALA A 246 20.99 2.68 10.43
N LEU A 247 20.11 3.15 11.32
CA LEU A 247 19.33 4.38 11.19
C LEU A 247 19.67 5.46 12.23
N VAL A 248 20.50 5.13 13.22
CA VAL A 248 20.83 5.98 14.36
C VAL A 248 22.31 5.81 14.68
N VAL A 249 23.05 6.92 14.78
CA VAL A 249 24.39 6.99 15.37
C VAL A 249 24.32 7.96 16.53
N ASP A 250 24.77 7.55 17.71
CA ASP A 250 24.77 8.36 18.94
C ASP A 250 23.39 8.95 19.31
N SER A 251 22.34 8.13 19.21
CA SER A 251 20.94 8.55 19.47
C SER A 251 20.44 9.69 18.59
N LYS A 252 21.18 10.05 17.55
CA LYS A 252 20.76 10.99 16.50
C LYS A 252 20.37 10.19 15.26
N PRO A 253 19.22 10.50 14.66
CA PRO A 253 18.88 9.92 13.37
C PRO A 253 19.97 10.32 12.39
N THR A 254 20.63 9.34 11.81
CA THR A 254 21.57 9.62 10.74
C THR A 254 20.76 10.13 9.56
N LEU A 255 21.16 11.28 9.03
CA LEU A 255 20.80 11.72 7.68
C LEU A 255 21.41 10.72 6.70
N PHE A 256 20.80 9.54 6.56
CA PHE A 256 21.02 8.65 5.44
C PHE A 256 19.95 8.93 4.42
#